data_AF-A0AAD5LR68-F1
#
_entry.id   AF-A0AAD5LR68-F1
#
_cell.length_a   1.000
_cell.length_b   1.000
_cell.length_c   1.000
_cell.angle_alpha   90.00
_cell.angle_beta   90.00
_cell.angle_gamma   90.00
#
_symmetry.space_group_name_H-M   'P 1'
#
loop_
_entity.id
_entity.type
_entity.pdbx_description
1 polymer ?
#
loop_
_entity_poly.entity_id
_entity_poly.type
_entity_poly.pdbx_seq_one_letter_code
_entity_poly.pdbx_strand_id
1 'polypeptide(L)'
;MEYAVTREQATENTVFHCLYGYYVLGYTKPQLAHIYHKSARTIRNWIREYETTGTFLRARSNGDHKFTDEHRQWLYNFYTSRPLAYLDEAQNAFEEFFNIEISIKSVWRIIHDLGFTRKVLERRAINIKEQDVTRFLDELSRVDWVHQNLVFLDEVSFDNRGMIRRRGYALRGQKLAIRGEFQRKPRVSILAFLGVNGVIDYYDTEGTFDRLEFVRCCQQFAYSERAALGMYPGKNSVWILDGAAIHRHPEIVNYLRALGIVPIFLPAYCPFFNPIEFMFGYIKKAFLRYYEENRSRDLLPFVASIFNRFEEFDMSKVFTHCGWAVNGVFNPVGPLSTENRPAPIAWRQGDELEDEESVLAYRERDDPMSD
;
A
#
# COMPACT_ATOMS: atom_id res chain seq x y z
N MET A 1 35.69 -7.98 26.67
CA MET A 1 35.16 -7.09 27.72
C MET A 1 35.97 -5.79 27.86
N GLU A 2 37.28 -5.80 27.58
CA GLU A 2 38.15 -4.62 27.69
C GLU A 2 37.79 -3.43 26.79
N TYR A 3 37.26 -3.69 25.58
CA TYR A 3 36.98 -2.63 24.59
C TYR A 3 35.77 -1.73 24.91
N ALA A 4 34.87 -2.15 25.83
CA ALA A 4 33.69 -1.35 26.22
C ALA A 4 33.98 -0.36 27.36
N VAL A 5 35.08 -0.58 28.10
CA VAL A 5 35.41 0.12 29.35
C VAL A 5 36.14 1.45 29.07
N THR A 6 36.79 1.57 27.91
CA THR A 6 37.64 2.72 27.53
C THR A 6 36.91 3.86 26.84
N ARG A 7 35.60 3.76 26.55
CA ARG A 7 34.81 4.87 25.99
C ARG A 7 34.67 5.99 27.02
N GLU A 8 34.81 7.26 26.63
CA GLU A 8 34.58 8.42 27.52
C GLU A 8 33.24 8.32 28.27
N GLN A 9 32.20 7.85 27.58
CA GLN A 9 30.88 7.59 28.14
C GLN A 9 30.70 6.10 28.45
N ALA A 10 30.37 5.78 29.70
CA ALA A 10 30.08 4.42 30.13
C ALA A 10 28.70 3.96 29.65
N THR A 11 28.61 2.71 29.23
CA THR A 11 27.32 2.07 28.88
C THR A 11 26.56 1.66 30.14
N GLU A 12 25.24 1.46 30.05
CA GLU A 12 24.41 1.01 31.17
C GLU A 12 24.94 -0.30 31.78
N ASN A 13 25.38 -1.24 30.94
CA ASN A 13 26.02 -2.48 31.40
C ASN A 13 27.31 -2.22 32.19
N THR A 14 28.12 -1.25 31.78
CA THR A 14 29.34 -0.87 32.52
C THR A 14 29.01 -0.36 33.92
N VAL A 15 27.94 0.45 34.05
CA VAL A 15 27.49 0.97 35.34
C VAL A 15 26.92 -0.17 36.20
N PHE A 16 26.12 -1.05 35.61
CA PHE A 16 25.58 -2.23 36.29
C PHE A 16 26.68 -3.14 36.86
N HIS A 17 27.68 -3.50 36.05
CA HIS A 17 28.79 -4.33 36.51
C HIS A 17 29.63 -3.63 37.59
N CYS A 18 29.76 -2.30 37.52
CA CYS A 18 30.43 -1.54 38.56
C CYS A 18 29.64 -1.60 39.89
N LEU A 19 28.31 -1.48 39.85
CA LEU A 19 27.47 -1.59 41.05
C LEU A 19 27.48 -3.01 41.63
N TYR A 20 27.42 -4.03 40.78
CA TYR A 20 27.59 -5.42 41.20
C TYR A 20 28.94 -5.66 41.88
N GLY A 21 30.01 -5.10 41.31
CA GLY A 21 31.35 -5.15 41.90
C GLY A 21 31.42 -4.51 43.28
N TYR A 22 30.69 -3.41 43.50
CA TYR A 22 30.66 -2.72 44.79
C TYR A 22 29.84 -3.47 45.84
N TYR A 23 28.60 -3.86 45.51
CA TYR A 23 27.65 -4.41 46.48
C TYR A 23 27.75 -5.92 46.70
N VAL A 24 28.10 -6.68 45.65
CA VAL A 24 28.11 -8.15 45.70
C VAL A 24 29.51 -8.70 45.87
N LEU A 25 30.49 -8.13 45.15
CA LEU A 25 31.89 -8.59 45.18
C LEU A 25 32.75 -7.87 46.23
N GLY A 26 32.22 -6.81 46.86
CA GLY A 26 32.89 -6.08 47.93
C GLY A 26 34.10 -5.24 47.49
N TYR A 27 34.21 -4.89 46.21
CA TYR A 27 35.30 -4.04 45.73
C TYR A 27 35.19 -2.62 46.25
N THR A 28 36.33 -2.03 46.59
CA THR A 28 36.40 -0.63 47.04
C THR A 28 36.27 0.34 45.86
N LYS A 29 35.79 1.56 46.13
CA LYS A 29 35.65 2.62 45.11
C LYS A 29 36.96 2.90 44.33
N PRO A 30 38.16 2.91 44.95
CA PRO A 30 39.43 3.03 44.23
C PRO A 30 39.74 1.84 43.32
N GLN A 31 39.44 0.59 43.74
CA GLN A 31 39.64 -0.59 42.91
C GLN A 31 38.74 -0.55 41.68
N LEU A 32 37.46 -0.18 41.86
CA LEU A 32 36.52 0.00 40.74
C LEU A 32 36.96 1.11 39.78
N ALA A 33 37.50 2.23 40.30
CA ALA A 33 38.04 3.30 39.46
C ALA A 33 39.18 2.80 38.56
N HIS A 34 40.03 1.92 39.08
CA HIS A 34 41.11 1.28 38.32
C HIS A 34 40.58 0.27 37.30
N ILE A 35 39.71 -0.65 37.71
CA ILE A 35 39.13 -1.71 36.85
C ILE A 35 38.36 -1.10 35.66
N TYR A 36 37.60 -0.04 35.89
CA TYR A 36 36.76 0.58 34.87
C TYR A 36 37.44 1.74 34.14
N HIS A 37 38.70 2.05 34.44
CA HIS A 37 39.43 3.21 33.90
C HIS A 37 38.62 4.52 33.98
N LYS A 38 37.93 4.72 35.11
CA LYS A 38 37.12 5.92 35.37
C LYS A 38 37.64 6.69 36.57
N SER A 39 37.35 8.00 36.60
CA SER A 39 37.69 8.80 37.76
C SER A 39 36.96 8.28 39.02
N ALA A 40 37.61 8.37 40.18
CA ALA A 40 36.99 8.05 41.46
C ALA A 40 35.75 8.91 41.76
N ARG A 41 35.60 10.06 41.09
CA ARG A 41 34.39 10.89 41.12
C ARG A 41 33.24 10.24 40.34
N THR A 42 33.51 9.70 39.15
CA THR A 42 32.52 9.01 38.32
C THR A 42 31.96 7.78 39.03
N ILE A 43 32.83 6.94 39.61
CA ILE A 43 32.40 5.76 40.38
C ILE A 43 31.54 6.16 41.59
N ARG A 44 31.96 7.21 42.33
CA ARG A 44 31.16 7.76 43.43
C ARG A 44 29.78 8.23 42.97
N ASN A 45 29.71 8.93 41.84
CA ASN A 45 28.44 9.42 41.31
C ASN A 45 27.51 8.27 40.93
N TRP A 46 28.00 7.20 40.31
CA TRP A 46 27.18 6.03 39.98
C TRP A 46 26.61 5.34 41.21
N ILE A 47 27.45 5.13 42.23
CA ILE A 47 27.02 4.51 43.49
C ILE A 47 26.00 5.41 44.19
N ARG A 48 26.28 6.72 44.28
CA ARG A 48 25.38 7.70 44.90
C ARG A 48 24.04 7.79 44.18
N GLU A 49 24.04 7.82 42.85
CA GLU A 49 22.81 7.86 42.03
C GLU A 49 21.95 6.63 42.29
N TYR A 50 22.57 5.45 42.35
CA TYR A 50 21.89 4.20 42.68
C TYR A 50 21.37 4.18 44.13
N GLU A 51 22.16 4.65 45.10
CA GLU A 51 21.72 4.78 46.51
C GLU A 51 20.53 5.75 46.66
N THR A 52 20.48 6.80 45.84
CA THR A 52 19.46 7.85 45.94
C THR A 52 18.17 7.49 45.19
N THR A 53 18.29 6.89 44.01
CA THR A 53 17.14 6.66 43.10
C THR A 53 16.73 5.19 42.98
N GLY A 54 17.58 4.25 43.41
CA GLY A 54 17.42 2.82 43.14
C GLY A 54 17.65 2.44 41.67
N THR A 55 18.03 3.39 40.81
CA THR A 55 18.24 3.17 39.38
C THR A 55 19.66 3.56 38.96
N PHE A 56 20.14 2.97 37.87
CA PHE A 56 21.44 3.30 37.25
C PHE A 56 21.29 3.66 35.77
N LEU A 57 20.04 3.79 35.31
CA LEU A 57 19.71 4.21 33.95
C LEU A 57 19.96 5.71 33.82
N ARG A 58 20.44 6.14 32.65
CA ARG A 58 20.55 7.57 32.39
C ARG A 58 19.16 8.19 32.37
N ALA A 59 18.99 9.31 33.08
CA ALA A 59 17.87 10.20 32.83
C ALA A 59 17.90 10.59 31.34
N ARG A 60 16.84 10.26 30.61
CA ARG A 60 16.63 10.85 29.28
C ARG A 60 16.48 12.34 29.52
N SER A 61 17.40 13.14 29.00
CA SER A 61 17.15 14.57 28.94
C SER A 61 15.87 14.75 28.12
N ASN A 62 14.81 15.23 28.75
CA ASN A 62 13.70 15.85 28.02
C ASN A 62 14.30 17.07 27.34
N GLY A 63 14.86 16.85 26.14
CA GLY A 63 15.36 17.94 25.32
C GLY A 63 14.23 18.91 25.13
N ASP A 64 14.48 20.17 25.43
CA ASP A 64 13.50 21.25 25.30
C ASP A 64 12.97 21.23 23.86
N HIS A 65 11.79 20.65 23.66
CA HIS A 65 11.21 20.54 22.33
C HIS A 65 10.78 21.95 21.97
N LYS A 66 11.55 22.62 21.09
CA LYS A 66 11.23 23.96 20.53
C LYS A 66 9.73 24.10 20.16
N PHE A 67 9.11 22.99 19.78
CA PHE A 67 7.68 22.90 19.51
C PHE A 67 6.95 22.11 20.60
N THR A 68 6.08 22.80 21.33
CA THR A 68 5.24 22.27 22.42
C THR A 68 4.16 21.31 21.88
N ASP A 69 3.47 20.62 22.78
CA ASP A 69 2.34 19.77 22.41
C ASP A 69 1.21 20.57 21.75
N GLU A 70 1.02 21.84 22.14
CA GLU A 70 0.09 22.76 21.49
C GLU A 70 0.44 22.99 20.02
N HIS A 71 1.71 23.25 19.71
CA HIS A 71 2.19 23.41 18.33
C HIS A 71 1.98 22.15 17.49
N ARG A 72 2.26 20.98 18.08
CA ARG A 72 2.05 19.68 17.43
C ARG A 72 0.56 19.43 17.16
N GLN A 73 -0.30 19.71 18.14
CA GLN A 73 -1.75 19.55 17.99
C GLN A 73 -2.34 20.51 16.96
N TRP A 74 -1.80 21.72 16.85
CA TRP A 74 -2.20 22.65 15.80
C TRP A 74 -1.87 22.11 14.41
N LEU A 75 -0.65 21.57 14.21
CA LEU A 75 -0.26 20.95 12.94
C LEU A 75 -1.13 19.73 12.60
N TYR A 76 -1.51 18.93 13.61
CA TYR A 76 -2.48 17.86 13.43
C TYR A 76 -3.82 18.40 12.89
N ASN A 77 -4.39 19.42 13.55
CA ASN A 77 -5.67 20.02 13.16
C ASN A 77 -5.59 20.68 11.77
N PHE A 78 -4.46 21.32 11.45
CA PHE A 78 -4.21 21.91 10.15
C PHE A 78 -4.28 20.86 9.03
N TYR A 79 -3.57 19.73 9.17
CA TYR A 79 -3.61 18.67 8.16
C TYR A 79 -4.91 17.87 8.15
N THR A 80 -5.60 17.73 9.27
CA THR A 80 -6.94 17.13 9.30
C THR A 80 -7.97 17.99 8.54
N SER A 81 -7.88 19.32 8.65
CA SER A 81 -8.77 20.25 7.92
C SER A 81 -8.34 20.52 6.48
N ARG A 82 -7.04 20.45 6.19
CA ARG A 82 -6.43 20.71 4.88
C ARG A 82 -5.48 19.57 4.48
N PRO A 83 -5.99 18.37 4.19
CA PRO A 83 -5.17 17.19 3.94
C PRO A 83 -4.30 17.26 2.67
N LEU A 84 -4.58 18.22 1.78
CA LEU A 84 -3.83 18.44 0.54
C LEU A 84 -2.77 19.54 0.65
N ALA A 85 -2.65 20.19 1.81
CA ALA A 85 -1.71 21.28 1.98
C ALA A 85 -0.26 20.80 1.80
N TYR A 86 0.56 21.65 1.18
CA TYR A 86 2.00 21.40 1.10
C TYR A 86 2.69 21.72 2.44
N LEU A 87 3.94 21.26 2.60
CA LEU A 87 4.69 21.48 3.85
C LEU A 87 5.07 22.95 4.06
N ASP A 88 5.31 23.69 2.98
CA ASP A 88 5.58 25.13 2.99
C ASP A 88 4.32 25.94 3.29
N GLU A 89 3.15 25.53 2.79
CA GLU A 89 1.87 26.12 3.19
C GLU A 89 1.59 25.94 4.70
N ALA A 90 1.89 24.76 5.24
CA ALA A 90 1.79 24.50 6.68
C ALA A 90 2.80 25.32 7.49
N GLN A 91 4.03 25.47 7.00
CA GLN A 91 5.03 26.36 7.60
C GLN A 91 4.51 27.79 7.68
N ASN A 92 4.08 28.37 6.55
CA ASN A 92 3.64 29.76 6.48
C ASN A 92 2.45 30.00 7.43
N ALA A 93 1.46 29.10 7.44
CA ALA A 93 0.31 29.21 8.31
C ALA A 93 0.66 29.04 9.80
N PHE A 94 1.66 28.20 10.12
CA PHE A 94 2.15 28.03 11.48
C PHE A 94 2.86 29.30 11.98
N GLU A 95 3.74 29.86 11.14
CA GLU A 95 4.48 31.09 11.43
C GLU A 95 3.52 32.28 11.61
N GLU A 96 2.49 32.38 10.78
CA GLU A 96 1.45 33.42 10.92
C GLU A 96 0.66 33.27 12.22
N PHE A 97 0.32 32.05 12.64
CA PHE A 97 -0.52 31.81 13.81
C PHE A 97 0.23 31.95 15.14
N PHE A 98 1.44 31.38 15.24
CA PHE A 98 2.21 31.38 16.49
C PHE A 98 3.29 32.47 16.54
N ASN A 99 3.58 33.12 15.41
CA ASN A 99 4.70 34.06 15.27
C ASN A 99 6.05 33.43 15.68
N ILE A 100 6.21 32.13 15.36
CA ILE A 100 7.41 31.33 15.64
C ILE A 100 7.87 30.68 14.35
N GLU A 101 9.14 30.90 13.98
CA GLU A 101 9.76 30.28 12.81
C GLU A 101 9.91 28.76 12.97
N ILE A 102 9.46 28.03 11.95
CA ILE A 102 9.56 26.57 11.86
C ILE A 102 10.09 26.15 10.49
N SER A 103 11.11 25.30 10.45
CA SER A 103 11.58 24.78 9.16
C SER A 103 10.64 23.71 8.60
N ILE A 104 10.55 23.62 7.26
CA ILE A 104 9.85 22.53 6.54
C ILE A 104 10.22 21.14 7.07
N LYS A 105 11.51 20.91 7.38
CA LYS A 105 12.00 19.65 7.96
C LYS A 105 11.39 19.35 9.34
N SER A 106 11.16 20.39 10.14
CA SER A 106 10.54 20.26 11.47
C SER A 106 9.05 19.97 11.36
N VAL A 107 8.34 20.67 10.46
CA VAL A 107 6.95 20.35 10.12
C VAL A 107 6.84 18.89 9.70
N TRP A 108 7.66 18.46 8.74
CA TRP A 108 7.68 17.08 8.25
C TRP A 108 7.91 16.05 9.37
N ARG A 109 8.88 16.30 10.25
CA ARG A 109 9.16 15.40 11.39
C ARG A 109 7.98 15.33 12.36
N ILE A 110 7.41 16.47 12.73
CA ILE A 110 6.29 16.54 13.68
C ILE A 110 5.08 15.78 13.13
N ILE A 111 4.69 16.02 11.87
CA ILE A 111 3.52 15.34 11.31
C ILE A 111 3.75 13.83 11.18
N HIS A 112 4.99 13.41 10.89
CA HIS A 112 5.33 11.99 10.82
C HIS A 112 5.34 11.33 12.20
N ASP A 113 5.82 12.02 13.25
CA ASP A 113 5.70 11.58 14.65
C ASP A 113 4.22 11.43 15.07
N LEU A 114 3.35 12.29 14.53
CA LEU A 114 1.89 12.25 14.75
C LEU A 114 1.17 11.19 13.89
N GLY A 115 1.91 10.43 13.07
CA GLY A 115 1.38 9.34 12.24
C GLY A 115 0.86 9.75 10.86
N PHE A 116 1.02 11.02 10.45
CA PHE A 116 0.73 11.39 9.06
C PHE A 116 1.75 10.78 8.13
N THR A 117 1.25 10.20 7.03
CA THR A 117 2.07 9.65 5.96
C THR A 117 1.52 10.16 4.64
N ARG A 118 2.41 10.33 3.64
CA ARG A 118 1.98 10.77 2.32
C ARG A 118 1.20 9.65 1.63
N LYS A 119 -0.05 9.91 1.25
CA LYS A 119 -0.91 8.96 0.53
C LYS A 119 -1.09 9.37 -0.93
N VAL A 120 -1.37 8.38 -1.77
CA VAL A 120 -1.86 8.64 -3.14
C VAL A 120 -3.30 9.11 -3.03
N LEU A 121 -3.62 10.25 -3.64
CA LEU A 121 -4.98 10.79 -3.64
C LEU A 121 -5.89 9.95 -4.53
N GLU A 122 -6.97 9.43 -3.96
CA GLU A 122 -8.05 8.79 -4.71
C GLU A 122 -9.02 9.89 -5.18
N ARG A 123 -9.09 10.12 -6.50
CA ARG A 123 -10.05 11.06 -7.08
C ARG A 123 -11.36 10.36 -7.37
N ARG A 124 -12.43 10.77 -6.71
CA ARG A 124 -13.79 10.29 -6.99
C ARG A 124 -14.51 11.26 -7.90
N ALA A 125 -15.26 10.73 -8.87
CA ALA A 125 -16.01 11.56 -9.81
C ALA A 125 -17.16 12.26 -9.06
N ILE A 126 -17.31 13.57 -9.29
CA ILE A 126 -18.43 14.36 -8.73
C ILE A 126 -19.80 13.89 -9.25
N ASN A 127 -19.80 13.14 -10.35
CA ASN A 127 -20.99 12.70 -11.09
C ASN A 127 -21.55 11.34 -10.64
N ILE A 128 -21.09 10.76 -9.52
CA ILE A 128 -21.72 9.54 -8.99
C ILE A 128 -23.15 9.90 -8.55
N LYS A 129 -24.15 9.37 -9.26
CA LYS A 129 -25.57 9.62 -8.96
C LYS A 129 -26.05 8.60 -7.93
N GLU A 130 -26.62 9.09 -6.83
CA GLU A 130 -27.23 8.24 -5.79
C GLU A 130 -28.32 7.31 -6.35
N GLN A 131 -29.03 7.75 -7.38
CA GLN A 131 -30.04 6.95 -8.09
C GLN A 131 -29.43 5.69 -8.74
N ASP A 132 -28.26 5.80 -9.35
CA ASP A 132 -27.60 4.67 -10.02
C ASP A 132 -27.10 3.64 -9.01
N VAL A 133 -26.61 4.11 -7.86
CA VAL A 133 -26.20 3.27 -6.73
C VAL A 133 -27.42 2.58 -6.13
N THR A 134 -28.51 3.31 -5.91
CA THR A 134 -29.76 2.76 -5.36
C THR A 134 -30.35 1.69 -6.27
N ARG A 135 -30.39 1.93 -7.59
CA ARG A 135 -30.79 0.93 -8.60
C ARG A 135 -29.93 -0.33 -8.51
N PHE A 136 -28.61 -0.17 -8.45
CA PHE A 136 -27.70 -1.31 -8.33
C PHE A 136 -27.96 -2.13 -7.05
N LEU A 137 -28.16 -1.46 -5.91
CA LEU A 137 -28.47 -2.14 -4.64
C LEU A 137 -29.80 -2.88 -4.68
N ASP A 138 -30.83 -2.26 -5.27
CA ASP A 138 -32.16 -2.87 -5.45
C ASP A 138 -32.08 -4.11 -6.37
N GLU A 139 -31.40 -4.01 -7.52
CA GLU A 139 -31.15 -5.14 -8.41
C GLU A 139 -30.40 -6.27 -7.69
N LEU A 140 -29.33 -5.94 -6.96
CA LEU A 140 -28.51 -6.93 -6.26
C LEU A 140 -29.26 -7.60 -5.09
N SER A 141 -30.13 -6.87 -4.39
CA SER A 141 -30.93 -7.40 -3.28
C SER A 141 -31.96 -8.44 -3.69
N ARG A 142 -32.29 -8.52 -4.98
CA ARG A 142 -33.23 -9.51 -5.55
C ARG A 142 -32.57 -10.83 -5.92
N VAL A 143 -31.26 -10.93 -5.73
CA VAL A 143 -30.45 -12.09 -6.11
C VAL A 143 -29.77 -12.62 -4.86
N ASP A 144 -29.99 -13.90 -4.56
CA ASP A 144 -29.26 -14.60 -3.53
C ASP A 144 -27.93 -15.06 -4.11
N TRP A 145 -26.83 -14.48 -3.64
CA TRP A 145 -25.50 -14.79 -4.13
C TRP A 145 -24.54 -15.08 -2.97
N VAL A 146 -23.58 -15.94 -3.26
CA VAL A 146 -22.32 -16.10 -2.53
C VAL A 146 -21.16 -15.80 -3.48
N HIS A 147 -19.96 -15.62 -2.96
CA HIS A 147 -18.78 -15.30 -3.76
C HIS A 147 -18.52 -16.26 -4.93
N GLN A 148 -18.89 -17.54 -4.79
CA GLN A 148 -18.74 -18.54 -5.87
C GLN A 148 -19.73 -18.36 -7.03
N ASN A 149 -20.81 -17.60 -6.85
CA ASN A 149 -21.73 -17.28 -7.93
C ASN A 149 -21.23 -16.11 -8.79
N LEU A 150 -20.40 -15.24 -8.22
CA LEU A 150 -20.02 -13.95 -8.82
C LEU A 150 -18.86 -14.10 -9.80
N VAL A 151 -19.04 -13.56 -11.00
CA VAL A 151 -17.97 -13.34 -11.98
C VAL A 151 -17.95 -11.86 -12.36
N PHE A 152 -16.81 -11.21 -12.18
CA PHE A 152 -16.58 -9.85 -12.66
C PHE A 152 -15.88 -9.93 -14.01
N LEU A 153 -16.30 -9.11 -14.96
CA LEU A 153 -15.62 -9.00 -16.24
C LEU A 153 -15.47 -7.54 -16.65
N ASP A 154 -14.32 -7.25 -17.24
CA ASP A 154 -13.94 -5.92 -17.68
C ASP A 154 -12.73 -6.02 -18.62
N GLU A 155 -12.50 -4.97 -19.40
CA GLU A 155 -11.37 -4.87 -20.30
C GLU A 155 -10.20 -4.10 -19.70
N VAL A 156 -8.99 -4.53 -20.09
CA VAL A 156 -7.78 -3.80 -19.80
C VAL A 156 -6.84 -3.82 -21.00
N SER A 157 -6.25 -2.67 -21.27
CA SER A 157 -5.26 -2.53 -22.32
C SER A 157 -3.88 -2.24 -21.76
N PHE A 158 -2.87 -2.87 -22.35
CA PHE A 158 -1.46 -2.65 -22.00
C PHE A 158 -0.63 -2.34 -23.24
N ASP A 159 0.39 -1.53 -23.05
CA ASP A 159 1.47 -1.35 -24.02
C ASP A 159 2.82 -1.50 -23.30
N ASN A 160 3.90 -1.64 -24.08
CA ASN A 160 5.24 -1.84 -23.55
C ASN A 160 5.70 -0.71 -22.61
N ARG A 161 5.20 0.52 -22.77
CA ARG A 161 5.58 1.67 -21.92
C ARG A 161 4.99 1.57 -20.52
N GLY A 162 3.77 1.05 -20.41
CA GLY A 162 3.12 0.78 -19.14
C GLY A 162 3.83 -0.27 -18.28
N MET A 163 4.68 -1.10 -18.88
CA MET A 163 5.37 -2.23 -18.24
C MET A 163 6.79 -1.88 -17.76
N ILE A 164 7.33 -0.71 -18.11
CA ILE A 164 8.70 -0.32 -17.74
C ILE A 164 8.74 0.29 -16.34
N ARG A 165 9.74 -0.12 -15.56
CA ARG A 165 10.05 0.44 -14.24
C ARG A 165 10.38 1.94 -14.36
N ARG A 166 9.70 2.76 -13.57
CA ARG A 166 9.85 4.22 -13.59
C ARG A 166 10.93 4.77 -12.66
N ARG A 167 11.43 3.93 -11.75
CA ARG A 167 12.39 4.30 -10.70
C ARG A 167 13.41 3.19 -10.55
N GLY A 168 14.60 3.57 -10.13
CA GLY A 168 15.71 2.68 -9.78
C GLY A 168 16.71 3.44 -8.92
N TYR A 169 17.74 2.74 -8.46
CA TYR A 169 18.74 3.31 -7.56
C TYR A 169 19.98 3.75 -8.32
N ALA A 170 20.50 4.93 -7.98
CA ALA A 170 21.80 5.44 -8.40
C ALA A 170 22.44 6.18 -7.22
N LEU A 171 23.76 6.28 -7.20
CA LEU A 171 24.47 7.04 -6.17
C LEU A 171 24.05 8.52 -6.20
N ARG A 172 24.07 9.17 -5.04
CA ARG A 172 23.71 10.58 -4.91
C ARG A 172 24.53 11.43 -5.88
N GLY A 173 23.86 12.29 -6.66
CA GLY A 173 24.49 13.13 -7.67
C GLY A 173 24.69 12.46 -9.04
N GLN A 174 24.38 11.16 -9.18
CA GLN A 174 24.47 10.46 -10.47
C GLN A 174 23.11 10.38 -11.17
N LYS A 175 23.13 10.45 -12.50
CA LYS A 175 21.95 10.23 -13.34
C LYS A 175 21.79 8.75 -13.66
N LEU A 176 20.59 8.21 -13.47
CA LEU A 176 20.24 6.86 -13.90
C LEU A 176 19.65 6.93 -15.32
N ALA A 177 20.31 6.29 -16.29
CA ALA A 177 19.86 6.25 -17.68
C ALA A 177 19.85 4.81 -18.21
N ILE A 178 18.77 4.43 -18.88
CA ILE A 178 18.63 3.14 -19.57
C ILE A 178 18.39 3.40 -21.07
N ARG A 179 18.89 2.49 -21.92
CA ARG A 179 18.60 2.49 -23.37
C ARG A 179 17.57 1.39 -23.65
N GLY A 180 16.48 1.76 -24.30
CA GLY A 180 15.33 0.90 -24.53
C GLY A 180 14.91 0.80 -26.00
N GLU A 181 13.94 -0.06 -26.27
CA GLU A 181 13.28 -0.18 -27.56
C GLU A 181 12.41 1.07 -27.77
N PHE A 182 12.88 2.02 -28.58
CA PHE A 182 12.12 3.25 -28.86
C PHE A 182 10.85 3.03 -29.71
N GLN A 183 10.60 1.79 -30.13
CA GLN A 183 9.43 1.42 -30.93
C GLN A 183 8.22 1.10 -30.05
N ARG A 184 7.06 1.63 -30.44
CA ARG A 184 5.79 1.32 -29.80
C ARG A 184 5.31 -0.04 -30.29
N LYS A 185 5.27 -1.04 -29.40
CA LYS A 185 4.63 -2.32 -29.71
C LYS A 185 3.10 -2.12 -29.80
N PRO A 186 2.39 -2.91 -30.61
CA PRO A 186 0.93 -2.90 -30.63
C PRO A 186 0.37 -3.07 -29.21
N ARG A 187 -0.72 -2.35 -28.94
CA ARG A 187 -1.44 -2.48 -27.68
C ARG A 187 -2.11 -3.85 -27.64
N VAL A 188 -1.91 -4.57 -26.54
CA VAL A 188 -2.64 -5.81 -26.24
C VAL A 188 -3.81 -5.43 -25.35
N SER A 189 -5.02 -5.73 -25.80
CA SER A 189 -6.23 -5.59 -24.98
C SER A 189 -6.73 -6.95 -24.56
N ILE A 190 -7.20 -7.04 -23.33
CA ILE A 190 -7.65 -8.27 -22.71
C ILE A 190 -9.01 -8.05 -22.07
N LEU A 191 -9.94 -8.93 -22.36
CA LEU A 191 -11.18 -9.11 -21.59
C LEU A 191 -10.94 -10.23 -20.60
N ALA A 192 -11.05 -9.95 -19.30
CA ALA A 192 -10.79 -10.93 -18.26
C ALA A 192 -12.06 -11.26 -17.48
N PHE A 193 -12.16 -12.49 -16.99
CA PHE A 193 -13.22 -12.99 -16.13
C PHE A 193 -12.62 -13.35 -14.78
N LEU A 194 -13.13 -12.73 -13.71
CA LEU A 194 -12.59 -12.83 -12.36
C LEU A 194 -13.63 -13.43 -11.41
N GLY A 195 -13.22 -14.47 -10.68
CA GLY A 195 -13.94 -14.99 -9.53
C GLY A 195 -13.22 -14.67 -8.21
N VAL A 196 -13.80 -15.12 -7.10
CA VAL A 196 -13.20 -14.93 -5.77
C VAL A 196 -11.84 -15.64 -5.59
N ASN A 197 -11.56 -16.66 -6.40
CA ASN A 197 -10.32 -17.42 -6.35
C ASN A 197 -9.29 -16.99 -7.41
N GLY A 198 -9.52 -15.86 -8.08
CA GLY A 198 -8.60 -15.33 -9.09
C GLY A 198 -9.22 -15.27 -10.48
N VAL A 199 -8.35 -15.12 -11.48
CA VAL A 199 -8.73 -15.04 -12.89
C VAL A 199 -9.21 -16.41 -13.35
N ILE A 200 -10.44 -16.49 -13.86
CA ILE A 200 -11.04 -17.73 -14.36
C ILE A 200 -10.59 -17.97 -15.80
N ASP A 201 -10.71 -16.95 -16.63
CA ASP A 201 -10.28 -16.99 -18.03
C ASP A 201 -10.07 -15.57 -18.56
N TYR A 202 -9.41 -15.46 -19.71
CA TYR A 202 -9.24 -14.18 -20.39
C TYR A 202 -9.07 -14.38 -21.90
N TYR A 203 -9.44 -13.35 -22.67
CA TYR A 203 -9.34 -13.34 -24.12
C TYR A 203 -8.62 -12.07 -24.55
N ASP A 204 -7.70 -12.18 -25.50
CA ASP A 204 -7.03 -11.04 -26.09
C ASP A 204 -7.63 -10.63 -27.42
N THR A 205 -7.43 -9.37 -27.78
CA THR A 205 -7.74 -8.85 -29.11
C THR A 205 -6.71 -7.82 -29.51
N GLU A 206 -6.50 -7.66 -30.83
CA GLU A 206 -5.69 -6.59 -31.37
C GLU A 206 -6.48 -5.26 -31.35
N GLY A 207 -5.96 -4.24 -30.66
CA GLY A 207 -6.62 -2.94 -30.60
C GLY A 207 -7.60 -2.81 -29.45
N THR A 208 -8.85 -2.40 -29.69
CA THR A 208 -9.88 -2.18 -28.65
C THR A 208 -11.00 -3.18 -28.88
N PHE A 209 -11.57 -3.72 -27.81
CA PHE A 209 -12.77 -4.55 -27.92
C PHE A 209 -13.92 -3.76 -28.53
N ASP A 210 -14.38 -4.22 -29.69
CA ASP A 210 -15.67 -3.80 -30.20
C ASP A 210 -16.77 -4.70 -29.64
N ARG A 211 -18.02 -4.36 -29.95
CA ARG A 211 -19.18 -5.11 -29.47
C ARG A 211 -19.16 -6.56 -29.95
N LEU A 212 -18.78 -6.80 -31.21
CA LEU A 212 -18.85 -8.14 -31.80
C LEU A 212 -17.87 -9.07 -31.10
N GLU A 213 -16.65 -8.58 -30.89
CA GLU A 213 -15.60 -9.32 -30.23
C GLU A 213 -15.91 -9.56 -28.75
N PHE A 214 -16.43 -8.54 -28.06
CA PHE A 214 -16.89 -8.68 -26.68
C PHE A 214 -17.95 -9.79 -26.52
N VAL A 215 -18.98 -9.77 -27.37
CA VAL A 215 -20.05 -10.79 -27.37
C VAL A 215 -19.46 -12.17 -27.66
N ARG A 216 -18.58 -12.27 -28.66
CA ARG A 216 -17.91 -13.53 -29.02
C ARG A 216 -17.13 -14.11 -27.86
N CYS A 217 -16.34 -13.30 -27.15
CA CYS A 217 -15.57 -13.74 -25.99
C CYS A 217 -16.47 -14.18 -24.83
N CYS A 218 -17.56 -13.45 -24.56
CA CYS A 218 -18.53 -13.85 -23.54
C CYS A 218 -19.20 -15.19 -23.87
N GLN A 219 -19.56 -15.42 -25.13
CA GLN A 219 -20.12 -16.70 -25.59
C GLN A 219 -19.10 -17.83 -25.43
N GLN A 220 -17.85 -17.61 -25.84
CA GLN A 220 -16.77 -18.59 -25.69
C GLN A 220 -16.53 -18.95 -24.22
N PHE A 221 -16.48 -17.94 -23.35
CA PHE A 221 -16.34 -18.17 -21.91
C PHE A 221 -17.51 -18.98 -21.37
N ALA A 222 -18.76 -18.61 -21.69
CA ALA A 222 -19.93 -19.31 -21.17
C ALA A 222 -19.97 -20.81 -21.53
N TYR A 223 -19.36 -21.22 -22.64
CA TYR A 223 -19.23 -22.62 -23.05
C TYR A 223 -17.91 -23.28 -22.65
N SER A 224 -16.96 -22.55 -22.06
CA SER A 224 -15.66 -23.11 -21.71
C SER A 224 -15.74 -23.98 -20.46
N GLU A 225 -14.95 -25.05 -20.42
CA GLU A 225 -14.83 -25.88 -19.22
C GLU A 225 -14.27 -25.08 -18.03
N ARG A 226 -13.42 -24.09 -18.31
CA ARG A 226 -12.82 -23.18 -17.31
C ARG A 226 -13.89 -22.36 -16.60
N ALA A 227 -14.93 -21.92 -17.31
CA ALA A 227 -16.01 -21.15 -16.70
C ALA A 227 -16.78 -21.96 -15.65
N ALA A 228 -16.80 -23.29 -15.74
CA ALA A 228 -17.50 -24.17 -14.79
C ALA A 228 -18.90 -23.65 -14.43
N LEU A 229 -19.62 -23.20 -15.47
CA LEU A 229 -20.84 -22.41 -15.33
C LEU A 229 -22.02 -23.29 -14.87
N GLY A 230 -22.69 -22.86 -13.81
CA GLY A 230 -24.00 -23.37 -13.41
C GLY A 230 -25.10 -22.37 -13.71
N MET A 231 -26.30 -22.84 -14.04
CA MET A 231 -27.49 -21.98 -14.05
C MET A 231 -27.73 -21.41 -12.65
N TYR A 232 -28.15 -20.14 -12.54
CA TYR A 232 -28.42 -19.52 -11.24
C TYR A 232 -29.41 -20.36 -10.40
N PRO A 233 -29.11 -20.62 -9.09
CA PRO A 233 -28.05 -20.04 -8.25
C PRO A 233 -26.74 -20.86 -8.19
N GLY A 234 -26.32 -21.47 -9.30
CA GLY A 234 -25.09 -22.27 -9.42
C GLY A 234 -23.80 -21.45 -9.50
N LYS A 235 -22.65 -22.14 -9.58
CA LYS A 235 -21.33 -21.51 -9.65
C LYS A 235 -21.23 -20.58 -10.87
N ASN A 236 -20.60 -19.42 -10.70
CA ASN A 236 -20.32 -18.44 -11.75
C ASN A 236 -21.57 -17.91 -12.50
N SER A 237 -22.75 -18.02 -11.90
CA SER A 237 -24.04 -17.72 -12.53
C SER A 237 -24.46 -16.24 -12.47
N VAL A 238 -23.73 -15.38 -11.77
CA VAL A 238 -24.06 -13.95 -11.60
C VAL A 238 -22.89 -13.14 -12.15
N TRP A 239 -23.11 -12.45 -13.26
CA TRP A 239 -22.05 -11.70 -13.95
C TRP A 239 -22.19 -10.22 -13.63
N ILE A 240 -21.12 -9.61 -13.11
CA ILE A 240 -21.05 -8.21 -12.75
C ILE A 240 -20.21 -7.48 -13.80
N LEU A 241 -20.81 -6.48 -14.46
CA LEU A 241 -20.20 -5.69 -15.52
C LEU A 241 -20.25 -4.21 -15.19
N ASP A 242 -19.36 -3.42 -15.80
CA ASP A 242 -19.49 -1.97 -15.76
C ASP A 242 -20.64 -1.46 -16.67
N GLY A 243 -20.91 -0.16 -16.63
CA GLY A 243 -21.96 0.49 -17.41
C GLY A 243 -21.62 0.78 -18.89
N ALA A 244 -20.57 0.20 -19.47
CA ALA A 244 -20.20 0.46 -20.86
C ALA A 244 -21.34 0.12 -21.84
N ALA A 245 -21.38 0.83 -22.97
CA ALA A 245 -22.43 0.64 -23.97
C ALA A 245 -22.40 -0.76 -24.59
N ILE A 246 -21.20 -1.34 -24.74
CA ILE A 246 -21.01 -2.70 -25.27
C ILE A 246 -21.52 -3.77 -24.30
N HIS A 247 -21.38 -3.56 -22.98
CA HIS A 247 -21.85 -4.47 -21.94
C HIS A 247 -23.38 -4.49 -21.82
N ARG A 248 -24.01 -3.33 -22.00
CA ARG A 248 -25.47 -3.17 -21.89
C ARG A 248 -26.24 -3.51 -23.16
N HIS A 249 -25.57 -4.08 -24.17
CA HIS A 249 -26.24 -4.39 -25.42
C HIS A 249 -27.31 -5.49 -25.22
N PRO A 250 -28.53 -5.34 -25.77
CA PRO A 250 -29.60 -6.31 -25.55
C PRO A 250 -29.24 -7.74 -25.97
N GLU A 251 -28.42 -7.89 -27.00
CA GLU A 251 -27.95 -9.19 -27.49
C GLU A 251 -27.24 -10.01 -26.41
N ILE A 252 -26.22 -9.43 -25.75
CA ILE A 252 -25.48 -10.15 -24.71
C ILE A 252 -26.36 -10.36 -23.48
N VAL A 253 -27.17 -9.38 -23.10
CA VAL A 253 -28.07 -9.50 -21.94
C VAL A 253 -29.07 -10.63 -22.14
N ASN A 254 -29.70 -10.71 -23.30
CA ASN A 254 -30.66 -11.77 -23.61
C ASN A 254 -29.98 -13.13 -23.71
N TYR A 255 -28.79 -13.19 -24.29
CA TYR A 255 -28.00 -14.42 -24.38
C TYR A 255 -27.64 -14.97 -22.99
N LEU A 256 -27.07 -14.13 -22.11
CA LEU A 256 -26.71 -14.55 -20.75
C LEU A 256 -27.94 -15.04 -19.97
N ARG A 257 -29.07 -14.32 -20.07
CA ARG A 257 -30.32 -14.74 -19.42
C ARG A 257 -30.85 -16.07 -19.96
N ALA A 258 -30.72 -16.34 -21.25
CA ALA A 258 -31.13 -17.62 -21.84
C ALA A 258 -30.31 -18.80 -21.31
N LEU A 259 -29.07 -18.56 -20.88
CA LEU A 259 -28.22 -19.55 -20.20
C LEU A 259 -28.49 -19.67 -18.69
N GLY A 260 -29.46 -18.92 -18.16
CA GLY A 260 -29.71 -18.87 -16.71
C GLY A 260 -28.68 -18.06 -15.93
N ILE A 261 -27.92 -17.18 -16.60
CA ILE A 261 -26.97 -16.24 -15.97
C ILE A 261 -27.72 -14.94 -15.65
N VAL A 262 -27.42 -14.36 -14.49
CA VAL A 262 -27.97 -13.08 -14.04
C VAL A 262 -26.93 -11.97 -14.27
N PRO A 263 -27.03 -11.17 -15.34
CA PRO A 263 -26.17 -10.00 -15.52
C PRO A 263 -26.63 -8.83 -14.63
N ILE A 264 -25.70 -8.24 -13.88
CA ILE A 264 -25.90 -7.05 -13.04
C ILE A 264 -24.86 -6.00 -13.43
N PHE A 265 -25.29 -4.74 -13.56
CA PHE A 265 -24.43 -3.65 -14.00
C PHE A 265 -24.06 -2.73 -12.83
N LEU A 266 -22.77 -2.45 -12.65
CA LEU A 266 -22.25 -1.51 -11.66
C LEU A 266 -22.74 -0.08 -11.93
N PRO A 267 -22.88 0.74 -10.88
CA PRO A 267 -23.16 2.16 -11.05
C PRO A 267 -21.99 2.87 -11.75
N ALA A 268 -22.32 3.91 -12.53
CA ALA A 268 -21.32 4.67 -13.25
C ALA A 268 -20.28 5.30 -12.30
N TYR A 269 -19.03 5.36 -12.75
CA TYR A 269 -17.90 5.93 -12.00
C TYR A 269 -17.64 5.29 -10.62
N CYS A 270 -18.03 4.03 -10.41
CA CYS A 270 -17.79 3.28 -9.18
C CYS A 270 -16.81 2.09 -9.36
N PRO A 271 -15.59 2.30 -9.87
CA PRO A 271 -14.62 1.22 -10.09
C PRO A 271 -14.17 0.55 -8.77
N PHE A 272 -14.31 1.24 -7.64
CA PHE A 272 -14.02 0.69 -6.31
C PHE A 272 -14.99 -0.40 -5.85
N PHE A 273 -16.15 -0.55 -6.51
CA PHE A 273 -17.04 -1.70 -6.34
C PHE A 273 -16.62 -2.91 -7.19
N ASN A 274 -15.65 -2.74 -8.09
CA ASN A 274 -15.22 -3.76 -9.04
C ASN A 274 -13.88 -4.40 -8.62
N PRO A 275 -13.87 -5.64 -8.06
CA PRO A 275 -12.63 -6.31 -7.68
C PRO A 275 -11.64 -6.52 -8.84
N ILE A 276 -12.12 -6.56 -10.10
CA ILE A 276 -11.24 -6.76 -11.26
C ILE A 276 -10.30 -5.58 -11.50
N GLU A 277 -10.68 -4.37 -11.09
CA GLU A 277 -9.81 -3.19 -11.16
C GLU A 277 -8.59 -3.33 -10.26
N PHE A 278 -8.78 -3.92 -9.07
CA PHE A 278 -7.68 -4.27 -8.17
C PHE A 278 -6.79 -5.37 -8.76
N MET A 279 -7.40 -6.39 -9.38
CA MET A 279 -6.65 -7.44 -10.08
C MET A 279 -5.79 -6.85 -11.20
N PHE A 280 -6.33 -5.96 -12.03
CA PHE A 280 -5.56 -5.25 -13.05
C PHE A 280 -4.44 -4.40 -12.44
N GLY A 281 -4.65 -3.82 -11.26
CA GLY A 281 -3.58 -3.19 -10.48
C GLY A 281 -2.45 -4.15 -10.11
N TYR A 282 -2.77 -5.36 -9.65
CA TYR A 282 -1.76 -6.38 -9.33
C TYR A 282 -1.02 -6.88 -10.58
N ILE A 283 -1.74 -7.11 -11.67
CA ILE A 283 -1.17 -7.50 -12.96
C ILE A 283 -0.21 -6.42 -13.48
N LYS A 284 -0.59 -5.13 -13.42
CA LYS A 284 0.29 -4.01 -13.79
C LYS A 284 1.57 -3.97 -12.95
N LYS A 285 1.47 -4.22 -11.64
CA LYS A 285 2.66 -4.34 -10.77
C LYS A 285 3.54 -5.53 -11.17
N ALA A 286 2.94 -6.67 -11.51
CA ALA A 286 3.68 -7.82 -11.99
C ALA A 286 4.40 -7.52 -13.32
N PHE A 287 3.79 -6.76 -14.24
CA PHE A 287 4.48 -6.30 -15.45
C PHE A 287 5.72 -5.46 -15.12
N LEU A 288 5.61 -4.47 -14.24
CA LEU A 288 6.75 -3.66 -13.81
C LEU A 288 7.89 -4.51 -13.22
N ARG A 289 7.54 -5.63 -12.58
CA ARG A 289 8.50 -6.51 -11.96
C ARG A 289 9.19 -7.44 -12.96
N TYR A 290 8.43 -8.06 -13.86
CA TYR A 290 8.91 -9.18 -14.69
C TYR A 290 9.19 -8.81 -16.14
N TYR A 291 8.73 -7.64 -16.62
CA TYR A 291 9.02 -7.18 -17.97
C TYR A 291 10.46 -6.66 -18.05
N GLU A 292 11.21 -7.21 -19.00
CA GLU A 292 12.57 -6.78 -19.35
C GLU A 292 12.58 -6.34 -20.80
N GLU A 293 12.94 -5.09 -21.03
CA GLU A 293 13.10 -4.51 -22.37
C GLU A 293 14.35 -5.08 -23.07
N ASN A 294 14.34 -5.18 -24.40
CA ASN A 294 15.42 -5.74 -25.24
C ASN A 294 15.64 -7.26 -25.14
N ARG A 295 14.78 -8.00 -24.42
CA ARG A 295 14.61 -9.43 -24.73
C ARG A 295 13.63 -9.49 -25.90
N SER A 296 14.04 -10.14 -27.00
CA SER A 296 13.22 -10.42 -28.19
C SER A 296 12.03 -11.35 -27.88
N ARG A 297 11.16 -10.92 -26.96
CA ARG A 297 9.95 -11.63 -26.53
C ARG A 297 8.75 -10.92 -27.10
N ASP A 298 7.85 -11.71 -27.68
CA ASP A 298 6.52 -11.25 -28.05
C ASP A 298 5.75 -10.86 -26.78
N LEU A 299 4.96 -9.80 -26.90
CA LEU A 299 4.26 -9.21 -25.76
C LEU A 299 3.15 -10.14 -25.25
N LEU A 300 2.47 -10.85 -26.15
CA LEU A 300 1.31 -11.68 -25.83
C LEU A 300 1.68 -12.93 -24.99
N PRO A 301 2.68 -13.75 -25.35
CA PRO A 301 3.11 -14.85 -24.48
C PRO A 301 3.58 -14.40 -23.09
N PHE A 302 4.23 -13.22 -23.01
CA PHE A 302 4.60 -12.63 -21.74
C PHE A 302 3.38 -12.25 -20.92
N VAL A 303 2.42 -11.54 -21.51
CA VAL A 303 1.16 -11.16 -20.88
C VAL A 303 0.42 -12.39 -20.37
N ALA A 304 0.26 -13.42 -21.19
CA ALA A 304 -0.35 -14.69 -20.81
C ALA A 304 0.35 -15.33 -19.60
N SER A 305 1.69 -15.37 -19.61
CA SER A 305 2.47 -15.91 -18.48
C SER A 305 2.24 -15.16 -17.16
N ILE A 306 1.89 -13.87 -17.22
CA ILE A 306 1.58 -13.07 -16.04
C ILE A 306 0.16 -13.35 -15.58
N PHE A 307 -0.82 -13.43 -16.48
CA PHE A 307 -2.21 -13.77 -16.13
C PHE A 307 -2.31 -15.15 -15.48
N ASN A 308 -1.56 -16.15 -15.96
CA ASN A 308 -1.52 -17.49 -15.37
C ASN A 308 -1.08 -17.49 -13.90
N ARG A 309 -0.33 -16.48 -13.45
CA ARG A 309 0.06 -16.35 -12.03
C ARG A 309 -1.10 -15.94 -11.12
N PHE A 310 -2.22 -15.51 -11.70
CA PHE A 310 -3.40 -15.04 -10.97
C PHE A 310 -4.60 -15.98 -11.12
N GLU A 311 -4.45 -17.17 -11.72
CA GLU A 311 -5.53 -18.17 -11.83
C GLU A 311 -5.95 -18.73 -10.46
N GLU A 312 -4.99 -18.91 -9.53
CA GLU A 312 -5.22 -19.39 -8.16
C GLU A 312 -4.85 -18.31 -7.13
N PHE A 313 -5.47 -17.14 -7.24
CA PHE A 313 -5.18 -15.99 -6.39
C PHE A 313 -6.38 -15.62 -5.51
N ASP A 314 -6.24 -15.75 -4.19
CA ASP A 314 -7.32 -15.44 -3.23
C ASP A 314 -7.71 -13.95 -3.27
N MET A 315 -8.89 -13.67 -3.80
CA MET A 315 -9.49 -12.34 -3.90
C MET A 315 -10.53 -12.06 -2.80
N SER A 316 -10.76 -12.98 -1.86
CA SER A 316 -11.80 -12.83 -0.81
C SER A 316 -11.70 -11.51 -0.04
N LYS A 317 -10.46 -11.09 0.29
CA LYS A 317 -10.18 -9.83 0.99
C LYS A 317 -10.48 -8.60 0.11
N VAL A 318 -10.20 -8.70 -1.19
CA VAL A 318 -10.49 -7.63 -2.16
C VAL A 318 -12.00 -7.52 -2.37
N PHE A 319 -12.70 -8.64 -2.53
CA PHE A 319 -14.16 -8.69 -2.60
C PHE A 319 -14.79 -7.98 -1.40
N THR A 320 -14.36 -8.37 -0.19
CA THR A 320 -14.85 -7.73 1.05
C THR A 320 -14.54 -6.24 1.08
N HIS A 321 -13.37 -5.82 0.62
CA HIS A 321 -13.00 -4.40 0.55
C HIS A 321 -13.88 -3.62 -0.43
N CYS A 322 -14.20 -4.22 -1.58
CA CYS A 322 -15.11 -3.67 -2.59
C CYS A 322 -16.59 -3.70 -2.16
N GLY A 323 -16.90 -4.18 -0.95
CA GLY A 323 -18.25 -4.22 -0.39
C GLY A 323 -18.94 -5.57 -0.50
N TRP A 324 -18.35 -6.57 -1.16
CA TRP A 324 -18.93 -7.91 -1.34
C TRP A 324 -18.62 -8.81 -0.15
N ALA A 325 -19.51 -8.87 0.84
CA ALA A 325 -19.33 -9.69 2.03
C ALA A 325 -19.65 -11.18 1.77
N VAL A 326 -19.05 -12.07 2.56
CA VAL A 326 -19.15 -13.55 2.41
C VAL A 326 -20.58 -14.06 2.62
N ASN A 327 -21.41 -13.33 3.38
CA ASN A 327 -22.78 -13.69 3.70
C ASN A 327 -23.81 -13.24 2.64
N GLY A 328 -23.39 -12.90 1.42
CA GLY A 328 -24.30 -12.43 0.37
C GLY A 328 -24.80 -11.00 0.58
N VAL A 329 -24.12 -10.22 1.43
CA VAL A 329 -24.47 -8.82 1.71
C VAL A 329 -23.51 -7.90 0.97
N PHE A 330 -24.07 -6.87 0.34
CA PHE A 330 -23.27 -5.80 -0.26
C PHE A 330 -23.27 -4.55 0.63
N ASN A 331 -22.08 -4.06 0.99
CA ASN A 331 -21.90 -2.85 1.78
C ASN A 331 -21.38 -1.69 0.91
N PRO A 332 -22.26 -0.77 0.46
CA PRO A 332 -21.86 0.37 -0.39
C PRO A 332 -21.17 1.47 0.40
N VAL A 333 -21.51 1.65 1.68
CA VAL A 333 -20.99 2.71 2.56
C VAL A 333 -19.49 2.57 2.72
N GLY A 334 -19.00 1.34 2.64
CA GLY A 334 -17.60 1.04 2.73
C GLY A 334 -16.78 1.82 1.69
N PRO A 335 -16.81 1.36 0.42
CA PRO A 335 -16.09 2.00 -0.66
C PRO A 335 -16.51 3.45 -0.95
N LEU A 336 -17.76 3.86 -0.64
CA LEU A 336 -18.25 5.23 -0.87
C LEU A 336 -17.83 6.24 0.20
N SER A 337 -17.45 5.81 1.40
CA SER A 337 -17.07 6.72 2.48
C SER A 337 -15.81 7.52 2.13
N THR A 338 -15.83 8.82 2.40
CA THR A 338 -14.69 9.73 2.26
C THR A 338 -13.70 9.61 3.43
N GLU A 339 -13.98 8.76 4.41
CA GLU A 339 -13.12 8.54 5.56
C GLU A 339 -11.88 7.72 5.18
N ASN A 340 -10.76 8.05 5.80
CA ASN A 340 -9.49 7.35 5.62
C ASN A 340 -9.63 5.88 6.05
N ARG A 341 -9.43 4.96 5.10
CA ARG A 341 -9.51 3.51 5.36
C ARG A 341 -8.14 2.84 5.21
N PRO A 342 -7.84 1.82 6.04
CA PRO A 342 -6.69 0.98 5.79
C PRO A 342 -6.85 0.27 4.45
N ALA A 343 -5.78 0.28 3.64
CA ALA A 343 -5.73 -0.51 2.41
C ALA A 343 -5.95 -2.01 2.75
N PRO A 344 -6.61 -2.80 1.88
CA PRO A 344 -6.81 -4.23 2.12
C PRO A 344 -5.52 -4.96 2.48
N ILE A 345 -5.61 -5.99 3.31
CA ILE A 345 -4.45 -6.79 3.74
C ILE A 345 -3.72 -7.44 2.54
N ALA A 346 -4.39 -7.64 1.40
CA ALA A 346 -3.75 -8.07 0.15
C ALA A 346 -2.69 -7.08 -0.38
N TRP A 347 -2.78 -5.79 -0.02
CA TRP A 347 -1.69 -4.83 -0.28
C TRP A 347 -0.47 -5.06 0.61
N ARG A 348 -0.63 -5.72 1.76
CA ARG A 348 0.46 -6.10 2.68
C ARG A 348 1.03 -7.49 2.40
N GLN A 349 0.35 -8.36 1.67
CA GLN A 349 0.96 -9.61 1.19
C GLN A 349 1.95 -9.38 0.02
N GLY A 350 2.07 -8.12 -0.44
CA GLY A 350 3.23 -7.66 -1.20
C GLY A 350 4.47 -7.36 -0.33
N ASP A 351 4.33 -7.34 1.01
CA ASP A 351 5.40 -6.99 1.96
C ASP A 351 6.23 -8.22 2.40
N GLU A 352 5.96 -9.42 1.87
CA GLU A 352 6.90 -10.57 1.96
C GLU A 352 8.01 -10.51 0.89
N LEU A 353 8.25 -9.33 0.35
CA LEU A 353 9.46 -8.97 -0.39
C LEU A 353 10.08 -7.74 0.26
N GLU A 354 10.66 -7.98 1.44
CA GLU A 354 11.67 -7.17 2.12
C GLU A 354 11.48 -5.66 2.02
N ASP A 355 10.70 -5.12 2.97
CA ASP A 355 10.85 -3.76 3.47
C ASP A 355 12.24 -3.58 4.11
N GLU A 356 13.28 -3.33 3.30
CA GLU A 356 14.49 -2.63 3.74
C GLU A 356 14.29 -1.08 3.71
N GLU A 357 13.09 -0.59 4.05
CA GLU A 357 12.83 0.86 4.17
C GLU A 357 12.82 1.38 5.62
N SER A 358 13.21 0.56 6.61
CA SER A 358 13.23 0.98 8.04
C SER A 358 14.61 1.13 8.70
N VAL A 359 15.72 0.92 7.99
CA VAL A 359 17.06 1.18 8.53
C VAL A 359 17.80 2.16 7.64
N LEU A 360 17.60 3.46 7.89
CA LEU A 360 18.64 4.50 7.93
C LEU A 360 17.97 5.88 8.06
N ALA A 361 17.31 6.07 9.20
CA ALA A 361 17.28 7.38 9.81
C ALA A 361 18.73 7.79 10.10
N TYR A 362 19.12 8.96 9.58
CA TYR A 362 20.04 9.90 10.21
C TYR A 362 21.27 9.32 10.94
N ARG A 363 22.38 9.26 10.22
CA ARG A 363 23.70 9.58 10.80
C ARG A 363 24.37 10.67 9.95
N GLU A 364 23.99 11.91 10.21
CA GLU A 364 24.96 13.00 10.14
C GLU A 364 25.81 12.91 11.41
N ARG A 365 27.12 12.72 11.24
CA ARG A 365 28.13 13.34 12.09
C ARG A 365 29.19 13.89 11.15
N ASP A 366 29.39 15.19 11.29
CA ASP A 366 30.56 15.99 10.93
C ASP A 366 31.85 15.25 11.36
N ASP A 367 33.02 15.41 10.76
CA ASP A 367 33.76 16.62 10.31
C ASP A 367 35.13 16.10 9.74
N PRO A 368 36.15 16.91 9.38
CA PRO A 368 36.24 18.21 8.72
C PRO A 368 37.16 18.17 7.46
N MET A 369 37.32 19.32 6.81
CA MET A 369 38.33 19.62 5.79
C MET A 369 39.77 19.26 6.18
N SER A 370 40.58 18.75 5.24
CA SER A 370 41.98 19.17 5.02
C SER A 370 42.58 18.54 3.75
N ASP A 371 43.09 19.42 2.89
CA ASP A 371 44.01 19.30 1.74
C ASP A 371 43.56 18.60 0.44
#